data_AF-A0A1Z4JG26-F1
#
_entry.id   AF-A0A1Z4JG26-F1
#
_cell.length_a   1.000
_cell.length_b   1.000
_cell.length_c   1.000
_cell.angle_alpha   90.00
_cell.angle_beta   90.00
_cell.angle_gamma   90.00
#
_symmetry.space_group_name_H-M   'P 1'
#
loop_
_entity.id
_entity.type
_entity.pdbx_description
1 polymer ?
#
loop_
_entity_poly.entity_id
_entity_poly.type
_entity_poly.pdbx_seq_one_letter_code
_entity_poly.pdbx_strand_id
1 'polypeptide(L)'
;MRLLLLFALFTCSLTLVLSIYPGLLNGFVVFVAIALLWLILIGWVAISTLQAWRNQSSMRPVIAIALMLAISYGLLKFYVPRRVAFAFSRPAFEQWLAAHPEKPPEGRELNSKLGIYQVEDYFAGDGDDHYFRTYHHGDGLGPDTVSYGFAYQPNLKQSPLGAAGYKLHPLEGKWSWFIASNDW
;
A
#
# COMPACT_ATOMS: atom_id res chain seq x y z
N MET A 1 -10.20 7.06 28.94
CA MET A 1 -11.05 6.24 28.05
C MET A 1 -11.37 6.92 26.71
N ARG A 2 -12.04 8.09 26.66
CA ARG A 2 -12.36 8.78 25.39
C ARG A 2 -11.13 9.14 24.56
N LEU A 3 -10.07 9.64 25.20
CA LEU A 3 -8.80 9.99 24.54
C LEU A 3 -8.12 8.77 23.90
N LEU A 4 -8.26 7.57 24.49
CA LEU A 4 -7.72 6.32 23.94
C LEU A 4 -8.48 5.88 22.69
N LEU A 5 -9.81 5.99 22.70
CA LEU A 5 -10.63 5.70 21.52
C LEU A 5 -10.28 6.65 20.36
N LEU A 6 -10.10 7.94 20.65
CA LEU A 6 -9.69 8.92 19.63
C LEU A 6 -8.30 8.62 19.08
N PHE A 7 -7.35 8.25 19.95
CA PHE A 7 -6.01 7.87 19.51
C PHE A 7 -6.01 6.60 18.66
N ALA A 8 -6.75 5.56 19.07
CA ALA A 8 -6.90 4.32 18.30
C ALA A 8 -7.55 4.58 16.93
N LEU A 9 -8.59 5.40 16.89
CA LEU A 9 -9.24 5.81 15.65
C LEU A 9 -8.27 6.55 14.73
N PHE A 10 -7.49 7.48 15.29
CA PHE A 10 -6.51 8.26 14.54
C PHE A 10 -5.44 7.37 13.90
N THR A 11 -4.81 6.48 14.68
CA THR A 11 -3.75 5.60 14.16
C THR A 11 -4.27 4.59 13.15
N CYS A 12 -5.46 4.01 13.37
CA CYS A 12 -6.10 3.12 12.41
C CYS A 12 -6.38 3.86 11.10
N SER A 13 -6.98 5.05 11.18
CA SER A 13 -7.28 5.88 10.01
C SER A 13 -6.00 6.26 9.25
N LEU A 14 -4.96 6.70 9.97
CA LEU A 14 -3.67 7.06 9.38
C LEU A 14 -3.02 5.87 8.68
N THR A 15 -3.03 4.68 9.31
CA THR A 15 -2.45 3.46 8.70
C THR A 15 -3.20 3.07 7.42
N LEU A 16 -4.53 3.15 7.43
CA LEU A 16 -5.35 2.86 6.26
C LEU A 16 -5.07 3.86 5.13
N VAL A 17 -4.96 5.16 5.44
CA VAL A 17 -4.62 6.22 4.46
C VAL A 17 -3.22 5.97 3.86
N LEU A 18 -2.23 5.69 4.69
CA LEU A 18 -0.87 5.42 4.21
C LEU A 18 -0.81 4.18 3.31
N SER A 19 -1.67 3.18 3.53
CA SER A 19 -1.71 1.97 2.71
C SER A 19 -2.12 2.17 1.25
N ILE A 20 -2.75 3.32 0.96
CA ILE A 20 -3.18 3.69 -0.39
C ILE A 20 -1.99 3.91 -1.32
N TYR A 21 -0.88 4.46 -0.81
CA TYR A 21 0.29 4.83 -1.62
C TYR A 21 1.27 3.66 -1.73
N PRO A 22 1.49 3.11 -2.94
CA PRO A 22 2.48 2.07 -3.17
C PRO A 22 3.88 2.58 -2.82
N GLY A 23 4.67 1.81 -2.08
CA GLY A 23 6.05 2.15 -1.74
C GLY A 23 6.24 3.06 -0.51
N LEU A 24 5.26 3.90 -0.17
CA LEU A 24 5.34 4.83 0.98
C LEU A 24 5.37 4.11 2.34
N LEU A 25 4.58 3.03 2.48
CA LEU A 25 4.58 2.18 3.69
C LEU A 25 5.79 1.25 3.80
N ASN A 26 6.50 1.00 2.70
CA ASN A 26 7.70 0.16 2.71
C ASN A 26 8.97 0.94 3.03
N GLY A 27 8.90 2.27 3.10
CA GLY A 27 9.96 3.04 3.75
C GLY A 27 10.13 2.55 5.18
N PHE A 28 11.29 1.96 5.49
CA PHE A 28 11.62 1.38 6.79
C PHE A 28 11.18 2.26 7.97
N VAL A 29 11.37 3.58 7.83
CA VAL A 29 10.98 4.58 8.84
C VAL A 29 9.46 4.64 9.06
N VAL A 30 8.65 4.65 8.00
CA VAL A 30 7.18 4.70 8.10
C VAL A 30 6.65 3.39 8.68
N PHE A 31 7.22 2.26 8.24
CA PHE A 31 6.88 0.94 8.78
C PHE A 31 7.19 0.85 10.28
N VAL A 32 8.38 1.26 10.71
CA VAL A 32 8.79 1.26 12.12
C VAL A 32 7.91 2.22 12.94
N ALA A 33 7.61 3.42 12.42
CA ALA A 33 6.75 4.38 13.11
C ALA A 33 5.34 3.83 13.34
N ILE A 34 4.75 3.18 12.32
CA ILE A 34 3.45 2.53 12.45
C ILE A 34 3.54 1.37 13.45
N ALA A 35 4.54 0.50 13.33
CA ALA A 35 4.71 -0.63 14.24
C ALA A 35 4.81 -0.17 15.71
N LEU A 36 5.57 0.88 15.99
CA LEU A 36 5.67 1.48 17.32
C LEU A 36 4.33 2.05 17.80
N LEU A 37 3.59 2.75 16.95
CA LEU A 37 2.25 3.27 17.29
C LEU A 37 1.28 2.13 17.65
N TRP A 38 1.32 1.03 16.91
CA TRP A 38 0.50 -0.16 17.18
C TRP A 38 0.92 -0.86 18.49
N LEU A 39 2.22 -0.98 18.79
CA LEU A 39 2.71 -1.53 20.06
C LEU A 39 2.25 -0.71 21.25
N ILE A 40 2.32 0.63 21.15
CA ILE A 40 1.83 1.53 22.19
C ILE A 40 0.33 1.31 22.41
N LEU A 41 -0.46 1.23 21.33
CA LEU A 41 -1.89 0.98 21.42
C LEU A 41 -2.24 -0.36 22.09
N ILE A 42 -1.55 -1.43 21.71
CA ILE A 42 -1.77 -2.76 22.29
C ILE A 42 -1.42 -2.74 23.79
N GLY A 43 -0.28 -2.17 24.17
CA GLY A 43 0.13 -2.05 25.57
C GLY A 43 -0.89 -1.27 26.41
N TRP A 44 -1.40 -0.15 25.88
CA TRP A 44 -2.41 0.65 26.57
C TRP A 44 -3.78 -0.04 26.67
N VAL A 45 -4.17 -0.81 25.65
CA VAL A 45 -5.39 -1.66 25.71
C VAL A 45 -5.23 -2.73 26.79
N ALA A 46 -4.07 -3.39 26.88
CA ALA A 46 -3.80 -4.39 27.91
C ALA A 46 -3.90 -3.80 29.33
N ILE A 47 -3.28 -2.64 29.55
CA ILE A 47 -3.37 -1.91 30.83
C ILE A 47 -4.82 -1.51 31.14
N SER A 48 -5.54 -0.99 30.15
CA SER A 48 -6.94 -0.58 30.32
C SER A 48 -7.86 -1.76 30.64
N THR A 49 -7.61 -2.93 30.04
CA THR A 49 -8.36 -4.17 30.32
C THR A 49 -8.11 -4.65 31.74
N LEU A 50 -6.85 -4.65 32.20
CA LEU A 50 -6.49 -5.05 33.57
C LEU A 50 -7.11 -4.10 34.60
N GLN A 51 -7.08 -2.79 34.34
CA GLN A 51 -7.72 -1.79 35.22
C GLN A 51 -9.24 -1.93 35.22
N ALA A 52 -9.86 -2.15 34.06
CA ALA A 52 -11.30 -2.31 33.94
C ALA A 52 -11.80 -3.56 34.66
N TRP A 53 -11.06 -4.66 34.55
CA TRP A 53 -11.33 -5.90 35.27
C TRP A 53 -11.22 -5.71 36.78
N ARG A 54 -10.15 -5.04 37.24
CA ARG A 54 -9.91 -4.76 38.66
C ARG A 54 -10.95 -3.81 39.28
N ASN A 55 -11.42 -2.81 38.53
CA ASN A 55 -12.34 -1.78 39.03
C ASN A 55 -13.81 -2.04 38.68
N GLN A 56 -14.16 -3.23 38.16
CA GLN A 56 -15.51 -3.56 37.64
C GLN A 56 -16.08 -2.50 36.66
N SER A 57 -15.21 -1.78 35.95
CA SER A 57 -15.66 -0.76 35.01
C SER A 57 -16.22 -1.40 33.73
N SER A 58 -17.03 -0.65 32.98
CA SER A 58 -17.58 -1.12 31.71
C SER A 58 -16.48 -1.52 30.71
N MET A 59 -16.52 -2.76 30.20
CA MET A 59 -15.59 -3.30 29.18
C MET A 59 -15.86 -2.81 27.75
N ARG A 60 -16.97 -2.08 27.52
CA ARG A 60 -17.38 -1.55 26.20
C ARG A 60 -16.26 -0.84 25.41
N PRO A 61 -15.47 0.10 25.99
CA PRO A 61 -14.42 0.79 25.25
C PRO A 61 -13.23 -0.13 24.89
N VAL A 62 -12.92 -1.12 25.73
CA VAL A 62 -11.87 -2.11 25.43
C VAL A 62 -12.28 -2.94 24.21
N ILE A 63 -13.52 -3.44 24.21
CA ILE A 63 -14.08 -4.19 23.08
C ILE A 63 -14.09 -3.35 21.81
N ALA A 64 -14.49 -2.07 21.90
CA ALA A 64 -14.50 -1.17 20.76
C ALA A 64 -13.10 -0.97 20.15
N ILE A 65 -12.06 -0.77 20.97
CA ILE A 65 -10.68 -0.64 20.47
C ILE A 65 -10.22 -1.96 19.84
N ALA A 66 -10.47 -3.11 20.48
CA ALA A 66 -10.10 -4.40 19.92
C ALA A 66 -10.75 -4.67 18.55
N LEU A 67 -12.04 -4.32 18.41
CA LEU A 67 -12.74 -4.40 17.13
C LEU A 67 -12.15 -3.47 16.07
N MET A 68 -11.82 -2.22 16.43
CA MET A 68 -11.18 -1.27 15.51
C MET A 68 -9.84 -1.81 14.97
N LEU A 69 -9.01 -2.37 15.86
CA LEU A 69 -7.73 -2.96 15.49
C LEU A 69 -7.92 -4.18 14.57
N ALA A 70 -8.85 -5.07 14.92
CA ALA A 70 -9.16 -6.26 14.12
C ALA A 70 -9.68 -5.92 12.72
N ILE A 71 -10.61 -4.96 12.62
CA ILE A 71 -11.15 -4.47 11.34
C ILE A 71 -10.02 -3.85 10.51
N SER A 72 -9.22 -2.96 11.11
CA SER A 72 -8.13 -2.28 10.40
C SER A 72 -7.10 -3.28 9.88
N TYR A 73 -6.73 -4.28 10.70
CA TYR A 73 -5.85 -5.36 10.28
C TYR A 73 -6.45 -6.15 9.09
N GLY A 74 -7.74 -6.50 9.15
CA GLY A 74 -8.43 -7.17 8.05
C GLY A 74 -8.38 -6.34 6.75
N LEU A 75 -8.70 -5.05 6.83
CA LEU A 75 -8.66 -4.14 5.68
C LEU A 75 -7.25 -4.05 5.06
N LEU A 76 -6.21 -3.99 5.90
CA LEU A 76 -4.81 -3.95 5.43
C LEU A 76 -4.38 -5.29 4.82
N LYS A 77 -4.70 -6.41 5.45
CA LYS A 77 -4.36 -7.76 4.99
C LYS A 77 -4.93 -8.06 3.60
N PHE A 78 -6.14 -7.59 3.32
CA PHE A 78 -6.80 -7.74 2.03
C PHE A 78 -6.58 -6.55 1.08
N TYR A 79 -5.70 -5.61 1.44
CA TYR A 79 -5.38 -4.42 0.64
C TYR A 79 -6.62 -3.60 0.23
N VAL A 80 -7.67 -3.60 1.06
CA VAL A 80 -8.96 -2.97 0.74
C VAL A 80 -8.83 -1.47 0.46
N PRO A 81 -8.14 -0.66 1.30
CA PRO A 81 -8.00 0.76 1.00
C PRO A 81 -7.31 1.03 -0.34
N ARG A 82 -6.28 0.23 -0.66
CA ARG A 82 -5.56 0.33 -1.93
C ARG A 82 -6.43 -0.07 -3.11
N ARG A 83 -7.20 -1.15 -3.01
CA ARG A 83 -8.15 -1.57 -4.05
C ARG A 83 -9.19 -0.51 -4.32
N VAL A 84 -9.77 0.07 -3.27
CA VAL A 84 -10.77 1.14 -3.37
C VAL A 84 -10.14 2.39 -4.01
N ALA A 85 -8.98 2.82 -3.54
CA ALA A 85 -8.28 3.97 -4.08
C ALA A 85 -7.87 3.80 -5.55
N PHE A 86 -7.41 2.60 -5.92
CA PHE A 86 -7.12 2.27 -7.30
C PHE A 86 -8.37 2.22 -8.15
N ALA A 87 -9.48 1.65 -7.67
CA ALA A 87 -10.75 1.63 -8.40
C ALA A 87 -11.23 3.04 -8.77
N PHE A 88 -11.06 4.03 -7.87
CA PHE A 88 -11.34 5.43 -8.18
C PHE A 88 -10.41 6.05 -9.24
N SER A 89 -9.15 5.62 -9.29
CA SER A 89 -8.16 6.14 -10.25
C SER A 89 -8.11 5.37 -11.56
N ARG A 90 -8.62 4.14 -11.58
CA ARG A 90 -8.58 3.20 -12.70
C ARG A 90 -9.06 3.80 -14.02
N PRO A 91 -10.16 4.58 -14.08
CA PRO A 91 -10.59 5.22 -15.34
C PRO A 91 -9.51 6.12 -15.95
N ALA A 92 -8.72 6.83 -15.14
CA ALA A 92 -7.65 7.69 -15.64
C ALA A 92 -6.49 6.87 -16.26
N PHE A 93 -6.16 5.72 -15.67
CA PHE A 93 -5.17 4.80 -16.22
C PHE A 93 -5.65 4.17 -17.53
N GLU A 94 -6.91 3.71 -17.57
CA GLU A 94 -7.49 3.12 -18.78
C GLU A 94 -7.62 4.14 -19.92
N GLN A 95 -8.02 5.38 -19.62
CA GLN A 95 -8.02 6.49 -20.59
C GLN A 95 -6.62 6.77 -21.12
N TRP A 96 -5.61 6.77 -20.24
CA TRP A 96 -4.23 6.99 -20.65
C TRP A 96 -3.74 5.88 -21.59
N LEU A 97 -4.03 4.61 -21.27
CA LEU A 97 -3.70 3.46 -22.12
C LEU A 97 -4.39 3.55 -23.49
N ALA A 98 -5.66 3.94 -23.52
CA ALA A 98 -6.40 4.10 -24.78
C ALA A 98 -5.84 5.23 -25.66
N ALA A 99 -5.34 6.30 -25.04
CA ALA A 99 -4.75 7.43 -25.76
C ALA A 99 -3.30 7.17 -26.25
N HIS A 100 -2.59 6.22 -25.64
CA HIS A 100 -1.19 5.92 -25.94
C HIS A 100 -0.99 4.43 -26.26
N PRO A 101 -1.46 3.95 -27.43
CA PRO A 101 -1.32 2.54 -27.81
C PRO A 101 0.13 2.12 -28.11
N GLU A 102 1.03 3.10 -28.26
CA GLU A 102 2.44 2.88 -28.58
C GLU A 102 3.22 2.31 -27.37
N LYS A 103 4.12 1.35 -27.65
CA LYS A 103 4.98 0.69 -26.66
C LYS A 103 6.38 1.29 -26.73
N PRO A 104 6.75 2.22 -25.81
CA PRO A 104 8.08 2.80 -25.81
C PRO A 104 9.12 1.72 -25.46
N PRO A 105 10.21 1.58 -26.22
CA PRO A 105 11.15 0.46 -26.11
C PRO A 105 11.95 0.44 -24.79
N GLU A 106 12.15 1.59 -24.12
CA GLU A 106 12.98 1.70 -22.91
C GLU A 106 12.22 2.32 -21.72
N GLY A 107 10.88 2.30 -21.79
CA GLY A 107 10.03 3.07 -20.91
C GLY A 107 9.94 4.55 -21.31
N ARG A 108 9.00 5.26 -20.69
CA ARG A 108 8.73 6.68 -20.91
C ARG A 108 8.53 7.32 -19.54
N GLU A 109 9.31 8.35 -19.25
CA GLU A 109 9.01 9.26 -18.14
C GLU A 109 7.63 9.87 -18.38
N LEU A 110 6.71 9.59 -17.46
CA LEU A 110 5.36 10.10 -17.52
C LEU A 110 5.20 11.36 -16.67
N ASN A 111 5.82 11.37 -15.47
CA ASN A 111 5.81 12.47 -14.50
C ASN A 111 4.45 13.18 -14.38
N SER A 112 3.37 12.39 -14.42
CA SER A 112 2.00 12.89 -14.51
C SER A 112 1.11 12.27 -13.45
N LYS A 113 0.06 12.99 -13.10
CA LYS A 113 -0.92 12.54 -12.13
C LYS A 113 -2.04 11.76 -12.83
N LEU A 114 -2.16 10.48 -12.54
CA LEU A 114 -3.27 9.63 -12.98
C LEU A 114 -4.20 9.33 -11.81
N GLY A 115 -5.38 9.97 -11.80
CA GLY A 115 -6.30 9.92 -10.68
C GLY A 115 -5.67 10.57 -9.44
N ILE A 116 -5.52 9.80 -8.35
CA ILE A 116 -4.85 10.29 -7.13
C ILE A 116 -3.35 10.00 -7.11
N TYR A 117 -2.84 9.21 -8.05
CA TYR A 117 -1.46 8.73 -8.05
C TYR A 117 -0.56 9.60 -8.90
N GLN A 118 0.62 9.93 -8.36
CA GLN A 118 1.72 10.43 -9.17
C GLN A 118 2.39 9.22 -9.85
N VAL A 119 2.50 9.26 -11.18
CA VAL A 119 3.20 8.24 -11.95
C VAL A 119 4.48 8.87 -12.49
N GLU A 120 5.61 8.27 -12.12
CA GLU A 120 6.94 8.69 -12.54
C GLU A 120 7.20 8.20 -13.95
N ASP A 121 6.97 6.91 -14.19
CA ASP A 121 7.33 6.25 -15.45
C ASP A 121 6.29 5.25 -15.91
N TYR A 122 6.32 5.00 -17.21
CA TYR A 122 5.53 3.96 -17.87
C TYR A 122 6.44 3.04 -18.67
N PHE A 123 6.20 1.73 -18.57
CA PHE A 123 6.91 0.70 -19.32
C PHE A 123 5.91 -0.21 -20.01
N ALA A 124 6.21 -0.58 -21.25
CA ALA A 124 5.52 -1.66 -21.94
C ALA A 124 6.39 -2.92 -21.86
N GLY A 125 5.78 -4.04 -21.47
CA GLY A 125 6.42 -5.35 -21.52
C GLY A 125 6.16 -6.07 -22.85
N ASP A 126 6.48 -7.35 -22.88
CA ASP A 126 6.13 -8.23 -23.99
C ASP A 126 4.61 -8.40 -24.09
N GLY A 127 4.04 -8.36 -25.29
CA GLY A 127 2.59 -8.48 -25.45
C GLY A 127 1.85 -7.28 -24.83
N ASP A 128 0.68 -7.49 -24.22
CA ASP A 128 -0.19 -6.41 -23.70
C ASP A 128 0.11 -6.03 -22.25
N ASP A 129 1.36 -6.20 -21.84
CA ASP A 129 1.86 -5.87 -20.52
C ASP A 129 2.15 -4.37 -20.40
N HIS A 130 1.55 -3.73 -19.41
CA HIS A 130 1.78 -2.30 -19.15
C HIS A 130 2.07 -2.06 -17.67
N TYR A 131 3.12 -1.32 -17.36
CA TYR A 131 3.55 -1.01 -16.00
C TYR A 131 3.63 0.50 -15.80
N PHE A 132 3.00 0.99 -14.74
CA PHE A 132 3.01 2.38 -14.31
C PHE A 132 3.73 2.47 -12.97
N ARG A 133 4.98 2.94 -12.99
CA ARG A 133 5.80 3.11 -11.80
C ARG A 133 5.39 4.38 -11.07
N THR A 134 4.94 4.23 -9.83
CA THR A 134 4.51 5.36 -8.99
C THR A 134 5.58 5.81 -8.01
N TYR A 135 6.54 4.93 -7.73
CA TYR A 135 7.62 5.20 -6.80
C TYR A 135 8.76 4.21 -7.01
N HIS A 136 9.99 4.67 -6.84
CA HIS A 136 11.15 3.80 -6.68
C HIS A 136 12.08 4.36 -5.60
N HIS A 137 12.83 3.50 -4.93
CA HIS A 137 13.89 3.93 -4.02
C HIS A 137 15.06 2.95 -4.07
N GLY A 138 16.27 3.47 -3.81
CA GLY A 138 17.43 2.63 -3.55
C GLY A 138 17.22 1.85 -2.25
N ASP A 139 17.67 0.61 -2.19
CA ASP A 139 17.57 -0.26 -1.01
C ASP A 139 18.41 0.24 0.19
N GLY A 140 19.31 1.19 -0.05
CA GLY A 140 20.19 1.83 0.93
C GLY A 140 21.50 1.09 1.18
N LEU A 141 21.69 -0.10 0.59
CA LEU A 141 22.89 -0.94 0.72
C LEU A 141 23.36 -1.47 -0.65
N GLY A 142 23.22 -0.68 -1.71
CA GLY A 142 23.72 -1.06 -3.03
C GLY A 142 23.22 -0.12 -4.13
N PRO A 143 23.51 -0.45 -5.41
CA PRO A 143 22.86 0.16 -6.58
C PRO A 143 21.42 -0.33 -6.76
N ASP A 144 20.95 -1.22 -5.90
CA ASP A 144 19.70 -1.94 -6.02
C ASP A 144 18.51 -1.03 -5.70
N THR A 145 17.45 -1.19 -6.46
CA THR A 145 16.30 -0.31 -6.53
C THR A 145 15.01 -1.12 -6.51
N VAL A 146 14.16 -0.82 -5.54
CA VAL A 146 12.82 -1.40 -5.46
C VAL A 146 11.83 -0.44 -6.12
N SER A 147 11.11 -0.93 -7.12
CA SER A 147 10.06 -0.21 -7.86
C SER A 147 8.66 -0.68 -7.44
N TYR A 148 7.75 0.28 -7.36
CA TYR A 148 6.35 0.05 -7.03
C TYR A 148 5.43 0.68 -8.06
N GLY A 149 4.27 0.07 -8.28
CA GLY A 149 3.30 0.67 -9.18
C GLY A 149 2.13 -0.22 -9.53
N PHE A 150 1.43 0.14 -10.59
CA PHE A 150 0.28 -0.59 -11.11
C PHE A 150 0.62 -1.21 -12.45
N ALA A 151 0.14 -2.43 -12.68
CA ALA A 151 0.34 -3.13 -13.94
C ALA A 151 -1.00 -3.59 -14.51
N TYR A 152 -1.16 -3.43 -15.82
CA TYR A 152 -2.28 -3.95 -16.58
C TYR A 152 -1.81 -5.16 -17.39
N GLN A 153 -2.49 -6.29 -17.21
CA GLN A 153 -2.14 -7.59 -17.77
C GLN A 153 -0.66 -7.96 -17.58
N PRO A 154 -0.07 -7.86 -16.38
CA PRO A 154 1.34 -8.15 -16.19
C PRO A 154 1.68 -9.62 -16.49
N ASN A 155 2.83 -9.84 -17.13
CA ASN A 155 3.50 -11.13 -17.17
C ASN A 155 3.80 -11.59 -15.74
N LEU A 156 3.49 -12.85 -15.46
CA LEU A 156 3.60 -13.44 -14.12
C LEU A 156 5.03 -13.84 -13.74
N LYS A 157 5.95 -13.91 -14.71
CA LYS A 157 7.31 -14.42 -14.53
C LYS A 157 8.35 -13.31 -14.46
N GLN A 158 8.14 -12.20 -15.16
CA GLN A 158 9.12 -11.13 -15.29
C GLN A 158 8.46 -9.76 -15.34
N SER A 159 9.20 -8.73 -14.94
CA SER A 159 8.85 -7.33 -15.16
C SER A 159 10.00 -6.62 -15.88
N PRO A 160 9.72 -5.56 -16.65
CA PRO A 160 10.75 -4.73 -17.28
C PRO A 160 11.60 -3.95 -16.25
N LEU A 161 11.18 -3.93 -14.98
CA LEU A 161 11.80 -3.22 -13.87
C LEU A 161 12.69 -4.10 -12.99
N GLY A 162 12.94 -5.35 -13.42
CA GLY A 162 13.67 -6.36 -12.65
C GLY A 162 12.80 -7.55 -12.26
N ALA A 163 13.44 -8.68 -11.98
CA ALA A 163 12.80 -9.97 -11.75
C ALA A 163 13.12 -10.61 -10.38
N ALA A 164 14.19 -10.20 -9.69
CA ALA A 164 14.63 -10.89 -8.47
C ALA A 164 13.66 -10.76 -7.29
N GLY A 165 12.99 -9.60 -7.19
CA GLY A 165 12.00 -9.32 -6.15
C GLY A 165 10.56 -9.18 -6.68
N TYR A 166 10.24 -9.78 -7.84
CA TYR A 166 8.98 -9.50 -8.51
C TYR A 166 7.76 -10.14 -7.84
N LYS A 167 6.83 -9.31 -7.37
CA LYS A 167 5.58 -9.71 -6.72
C LYS A 167 4.40 -8.97 -7.33
N LEU A 168 3.34 -9.73 -7.60
CA LEU A 168 2.07 -9.22 -8.09
C LEU A 168 0.96 -9.43 -7.08
N HIS A 169 0.15 -8.40 -6.91
CA HIS A 169 -0.99 -8.38 -6.02
C HIS A 169 -2.24 -7.97 -6.80
N PRO A 170 -3.18 -8.90 -7.04
CA PRO A 170 -4.38 -8.60 -7.81
C PRO A 170 -5.21 -7.48 -7.17
N LEU A 171 -5.63 -6.51 -7.99
CA LEU A 171 -6.52 -5.43 -7.58
C LEU A 171 -7.94 -5.69 -8.06
N GLU A 172 -8.20 -5.49 -9.35
CA GLU A 172 -9.50 -5.70 -9.99
C GLU A 172 -9.32 -5.97 -11.49
N GLY A 173 -10.05 -6.97 -12.01
CA GLY A 173 -10.00 -7.34 -13.43
C GLY A 173 -8.59 -7.69 -13.87
N LYS A 174 -8.07 -6.94 -14.85
CA LYS A 174 -6.74 -7.12 -15.43
C LYS A 174 -5.63 -6.37 -14.70
N TRP A 175 -5.96 -5.64 -13.64
CA TRP A 175 -5.02 -4.79 -12.92
C TRP A 175 -4.42 -5.47 -11.69
N SER A 176 -3.12 -5.27 -11.50
CA SER A 176 -2.38 -5.68 -10.31
C SER A 176 -1.54 -4.53 -9.78
N TRP A 177 -1.29 -4.51 -8.48
CA TRP A 177 -0.20 -3.74 -7.88
C TRP A 177 1.05 -4.61 -7.92
N PHE A 178 2.19 -4.03 -8.29
CA PHE A 178 3.46 -4.74 -8.35
C PHE A 178 4.50 -4.15 -7.40
N ILE A 179 5.43 -5.03 -7.02
CA ILE A 179 6.72 -4.72 -6.44
C ILE A 179 7.75 -5.42 -7.31
N ALA A 180 8.79 -4.72 -7.74
CA ALA A 180 9.89 -5.30 -8.51
C ALA A 180 11.22 -4.82 -7.92
N SER A 181 12.20 -5.73 -7.81
CA SER A 181 13.59 -5.39 -7.44
C SER A 181 14.51 -5.80 -8.56
N ASN A 182 15.56 -5.00 -8.76
CA ASN A 182 16.62 -5.27 -9.71
C ASN A 182 17.87 -5.90 -9.07
N ASP A 183 17.83 -6.29 -7.78
CA ASP A 183 18.89 -7.07 -7.11
C ASP A 183 19.26 -8.30 -7.95
N TRP A 184 20.55 -8.65 -8.04
CA TRP A 184 21.03 -9.88 -8.69
C TRP A 184 21.79 -10.74 -7.69
#